data_AF-A0A7C3PAK6-F1
#
_entry.id   AF-A0A7C3PAK6-F1
#
_cell.length_a   1.000
_cell.length_b   1.000
_cell.length_c   1.000
_cell.angle_alpha   90.00
_cell.angle_beta   90.00
_cell.angle_gamma   90.00
#
_symmetry.space_group_name_H-M   'P 1'
#
loop_
_entity.id
_entity.type
_entity.pdbx_description
1 polymer ?
#
loop_
_entity_poly.entity_id
_entity_poly.type
_entity_poly.pdbx_seq_one_letter_code
_entity_poly.pdbx_strand_id
1 'polypeptide(L)'
;MVLRILFAPITGLTWIAEQLQERVDAEMNVKENLQKELLALQLAFDMGDVEEEEFETREEELLLALQAIDDQERAERAAEAEAE
;
A
#
# COMPACT_ATOMS: atom_id res chain seq x y z
N MET A 1 17.10 41.30 -16.10
CA MET A 1 17.14 40.02 -16.85
C MET A 1 17.54 38.88 -15.90
N VAL A 2 16.60 38.38 -15.07
CA VAL A 2 16.86 37.24 -14.14
C VAL A 2 15.65 36.25 -14.08
N LEU A 3 14.50 36.60 -14.63
CA LEU A 3 13.25 35.82 -14.57
C LEU A 3 13.12 34.65 -15.58
N ARG A 4 14.19 34.28 -16.28
CA ARG A 4 14.12 33.26 -17.37
C ARG A 4 14.78 31.92 -17.05
N ILE A 5 15.39 31.79 -15.87
CA ILE A 5 16.13 30.56 -15.46
C ILE A 5 15.29 29.63 -14.57
N LEU A 6 14.14 30.08 -14.04
CA LEU A 6 13.25 29.22 -13.25
C LEU A 6 12.38 28.26 -14.08
N PHE A 7 12.53 28.24 -15.40
CA PHE A 7 11.86 27.30 -16.32
C PHE A 7 12.88 26.34 -16.98
N ALA A 8 13.81 25.79 -16.19
CA ALA A 8 14.47 24.53 -16.53
C ALA A 8 13.46 23.37 -16.35
N PRO A 9 13.52 22.29 -17.14
CA PRO A 9 12.31 21.69 -17.68
C PRO A 9 11.53 20.90 -16.64
N ILE A 10 10.23 21.23 -16.52
CA ILE A 10 9.20 20.58 -15.69
C ILE A 10 8.88 19.14 -16.22
N THR A 11 9.75 18.57 -17.06
CA THR A 11 9.62 17.19 -17.59
C THR A 11 10.22 16.13 -16.66
N GLY A 12 10.85 16.52 -15.54
CA GLY A 12 11.35 15.58 -14.53
C GLY A 12 10.33 15.17 -13.47
N LEU A 13 9.38 16.05 -13.14
CA LEU A 13 8.35 15.78 -12.12
C LEU A 13 7.21 14.92 -12.64
N THR A 14 6.86 15.03 -13.92
CA THR A 14 5.81 14.21 -14.53
C THR A 14 6.21 12.73 -14.64
N TRP A 15 7.49 12.43 -14.91
CA TRP A 15 7.98 11.04 -14.95
C TRP A 15 7.98 10.36 -13.58
N ILE A 16 8.31 11.12 -12.52
CA ILE A 16 8.26 10.60 -11.14
C ILE A 16 6.81 10.46 -10.64
N ALA A 17 5.92 11.38 -11.03
CA ALA A 17 4.50 11.31 -10.69
C ALA A 17 3.76 10.15 -11.39
N GLU A 18 4.09 9.85 -12.66
CA GLU A 18 3.54 8.70 -13.38
C GLU A 18 3.98 7.38 -12.73
N GLN A 19 5.23 7.29 -12.28
CA GLN A 19 5.74 6.07 -11.66
C GLN A 19 5.26 5.86 -10.22
N LEU A 20 4.87 6.94 -9.52
CA LEU A 20 4.21 6.88 -8.22
C LEU A 20 2.73 6.47 -8.37
N GLN A 21 2.01 6.99 -9.36
CA GLN A 21 0.60 6.62 -9.59
C GLN A 21 0.42 5.13 -9.93
N GLU A 22 1.26 4.55 -10.79
CA GLU A 22 1.17 3.11 -11.11
C GLU A 22 1.42 2.20 -9.89
N ARG A 23 2.28 2.64 -8.95
CA ARG A 23 2.58 1.89 -7.72
C ARG A 23 1.44 1.99 -6.72
N VAL A 24 0.89 3.18 -6.53
CA VAL A 24 -0.22 3.43 -5.60
C VAL A 24 -1.46 2.64 -6.00
N ASP A 25 -1.79 2.57 -7.30
CA ASP A 25 -2.92 1.77 -7.76
C ASP A 25 -2.68 0.27 -7.57
N ALA A 26 -1.46 -0.22 -7.78
CA ALA A 26 -1.11 -1.62 -7.54
C ALA A 26 -1.16 -1.97 -6.05
N GLU A 27 -0.62 -1.12 -5.17
CA GLU A 27 -0.58 -1.35 -3.72
C GLU A 27 -1.96 -1.24 -3.06
N MET A 28 -2.79 -0.29 -3.49
CA MET A 28 -4.21 -0.21 -3.10
C MET A 28 -4.95 -1.51 -3.44
N ASN A 29 -4.72 -2.05 -4.64
CA ASN A 29 -5.30 -3.34 -5.04
C ASN A 29 -4.80 -4.51 -4.18
N VAL A 30 -3.52 -4.52 -3.79
CA VAL A 30 -2.95 -5.56 -2.91
C VAL A 30 -3.59 -5.50 -1.52
N LYS A 31 -3.69 -4.31 -0.92
CA LYS A 31 -4.30 -4.10 0.40
C LYS A 31 -5.77 -4.52 0.42
N GLU A 32 -6.54 -4.13 -0.60
CA GLU A 32 -7.93 -4.57 -0.73
C GLU A 32 -8.07 -6.09 -0.86
N ASN A 33 -7.17 -6.74 -1.61
CA ASN A 33 -7.21 -8.18 -1.78
C ASN A 33 -6.91 -8.91 -0.47
N LEU A 34 -5.92 -8.46 0.31
CA LEU A 34 -5.63 -9.01 1.64
C LEU A 34 -6.81 -8.87 2.60
N GLN A 35 -7.52 -7.74 2.57
CA GLN A 35 -8.74 -7.55 3.38
C GLN A 35 -9.87 -8.50 2.95
N LYS A 36 -10.03 -8.73 1.64
CA LYS A 36 -11.02 -9.69 1.11
C LYS A 36 -10.65 -11.12 1.51
N GLU A 37 -9.37 -11.48 1.48
CA GLU A 37 -8.87 -12.79 1.92
C GLU A 37 -9.11 -13.01 3.42
N LEU A 38 -8.86 -12.00 4.25
CA LEU A 38 -9.12 -12.06 5.69
C LEU A 38 -10.62 -12.27 5.99
N LEU A 39 -11.49 -11.53 5.30
CA LEU A 39 -12.94 -11.71 5.44
C LEU A 39 -13.39 -13.11 4.99
N ALA A 40 -12.84 -13.61 3.88
CA ALA A 40 -13.14 -14.95 3.39
C ALA A 40 -12.67 -16.04 4.37
N LEU A 41 -11.50 -15.85 5.00
CA LEU A 41 -10.96 -16.74 6.02
C LEU A 41 -11.86 -16.77 7.27
N GLN A 42 -12.33 -15.61 7.74
CA GLN A 42 -13.28 -15.52 8.86
C GLN A 42 -14.60 -16.23 8.56
N LEU A 43 -15.17 -16.03 7.36
CA LEU A 43 -16.38 -16.74 6.96
C LEU A 43 -16.17 -18.26 6.90
N ALA A 44 -15.02 -18.72 6.40
CA ALA A 44 -14.68 -20.14 6.34
C ALA A 44 -14.54 -20.74 7.76
N PHE A 45 -13.93 -20.02 8.69
CA PHE A 45 -13.87 -20.42 10.10
C PHE A 45 -15.26 -20.47 10.75
N ASP A 46 -16.10 -19.44 10.54
CA ASP A 46 -17.48 -19.39 11.04
C ASP A 46 -18.35 -20.55 10.52
N MET A 47 -18.08 -21.02 9.30
CA MET A 47 -18.75 -22.19 8.70
C MET A 47 -18.18 -23.53 9.18
N GLY A 48 -17.06 -23.52 9.90
CA GLY A 48 -16.34 -24.72 10.34
C GLY A 48 -15.57 -25.42 9.23
N ASP A 49 -15.29 -24.72 8.12
CA ASP A 49 -14.51 -25.21 6.98
C ASP A 49 -12.99 -25.15 7.26
N VAL A 50 -12.57 -24.37 8.26
CA VAL A 50 -11.18 -24.17 8.69
C VAL A 50 -11.08 -24.42 10.19
N GLU A 51 -10.05 -25.16 10.62
CA GLU A 51 -9.79 -25.38 12.05
C GLU A 51 -9.14 -24.16 12.71
N GLU A 52 -9.32 -24.00 14.03
CA GLU A 52 -8.85 -22.84 14.79
C GLU A 52 -7.33 -22.57 14.63
N GLU A 53 -6.50 -23.62 14.69
CA GLU A 53 -5.03 -23.47 14.52
C GLU A 53 -4.65 -22.97 13.13
N GLU A 54 -5.33 -23.44 12.07
CA GLU A 54 -5.11 -22.97 10.71
C GLU A 54 -5.62 -21.53 10.54
N PHE A 55 -6.78 -21.23 11.11
CA PHE A 55 -7.35 -19.88 11.11
C PHE A 55 -6.41 -18.87 11.76
N GLU A 56 -5.93 -19.14 12.98
CA GLU A 56 -5.03 -18.24 13.72
C GLU A 56 -3.73 -17.99 12.96
N THR A 57 -3.11 -19.05 12.43
CA THR A 57 -1.85 -18.94 11.65
C THR A 57 -2.04 -18.04 10.43
N ARG A 58 -3.11 -18.28 9.66
CA ARG A 58 -3.37 -17.55 8.42
C ARG A 58 -3.86 -16.13 8.68
N GLU A 59 -4.62 -15.91 9.74
CA GLU A 59 -5.05 -14.58 10.18
C GLU A 59 -3.83 -13.73 10.54
N GLU A 60 -2.89 -14.27 11.32
CA GLU A 60 -1.66 -13.56 11.69
C GLU A 60 -0.83 -13.18 10.44
N GLU A 61 -0.66 -14.10 9.49
CA GLU A 61 0.06 -13.82 8.23
C GLU A 61 -0.56 -12.66 7.44
N LEU A 62 -1.89 -12.67 7.30
CA LEU A 62 -2.63 -11.63 6.58
C LEU A 62 -2.55 -10.27 7.30
N LEU A 63 -2.66 -10.27 8.63
CA LEU A 63 -2.56 -9.06 9.44
C LEU A 63 -1.15 -8.46 9.40
N LEU A 64 -0.11 -9.29 9.45
CA LEU A 64 1.29 -8.85 9.31
C LEU A 64 1.55 -8.24 7.93
N ALA A 65 1.00 -8.83 6.87
CA ALA A 65 1.10 -8.28 5.52
C ALA A 65 0.40 -6.91 5.39
N LEU A 66 -0.79 -6.76 5.96
CA LEU A 66 -1.51 -5.48 6.01
C LEU A 66 -0.72 -4.43 6.79
N GLN A 67 -0.16 -4.80 7.93
CA GLN A 67 0.65 -3.88 8.73
C GLN A 67 1.90 -3.41 7.97
N ALA A 68 2.57 -4.29 7.22
CA ALA A 68 3.74 -3.93 6.43
C ALA A 68 3.40 -2.86 5.36
N ILE A 69 2.25 -2.98 4.70
CA ILE A 69 1.77 -1.99 3.73
C ILE A 69 1.45 -0.66 4.43
N ASP A 70 0.74 -0.69 5.56
CA ASP A 70 0.42 0.52 6.34
C ASP A 70 1.69 1.23 6.86
N ASP A 71 2.72 0.48 7.22
CA ASP A 71 4.01 1.02 7.65
C ASP A 71 4.77 1.67 6.49
N GLN A 72 4.72 1.07 5.29
CA GLN A 72 5.27 1.66 4.07
C GLN A 72 4.56 2.97 3.70
N GLU A 73 3.22 2.97 3.62
CA GLU A 73 2.41 4.16 3.33
C GLU A 73 2.68 5.31 4.33
N ARG A 74 2.94 4.97 5.60
CA ARG A 74 3.28 5.95 6.64
C ARG A 74 4.70 6.51 6.47
N ALA A 75 5.66 5.64 6.15
CA ALA A 75 7.05 6.04 5.91
C ALA A 75 7.16 6.94 4.67
N GLU A 76 6.45 6.61 3.58
CA GLU A 76 6.39 7.42 2.36
C GLU A 76 5.82 8.80 2.62
N ARG A 77 4.67 8.89 3.29
CA ARG A 77 4.06 10.17 3.66
C ARG A 77 4.97 11.02 4.57
N ALA A 78 5.70 10.40 5.48
CA ALA A 78 6.66 11.10 6.32
C ALA A 78 7.85 11.65 5.50
N ALA A 79 8.37 10.85 4.55
CA ALA A 79 9.45 11.27 3.66
C ALA A 79 9.02 12.41 2.72
N GLU A 80 7.78 12.39 2.21
CA GLU A 80 7.21 13.48 1.42
C GLU A 80 7.11 14.78 2.23
N ALA A 81 6.63 14.69 3.47
CA ALA A 81 6.49 15.85 4.36
C ALA A 81 7.84 16.47 4.77
N GLU A 82 8.92 15.68 4.81
CA GLU A 82 10.28 16.18 5.07
C GLU A 82 10.94 16.80 3.83
N ALA A 83 10.43 16.50 2.63
CA ALA A 83 10.97 17.00 1.36
C ALA A 83 10.35 18.34 0.90
N GLU A 84 9.25 18.78 1.52
CA GLU A 84 8.56 20.07 1.30
C GLU A 84 9.09 21.19 2.22
#